data_AF-A0A1C3HI69-F1
#
_entry.id   AF-A0A1C3HI69-F1
#
_cell.length_a   1.000
_cell.length_b   1.000
_cell.length_c   1.000
_cell.angle_alpha   90.00
_cell.angle_beta   90.00
_cell.angle_gamma   90.00
#
_symmetry.space_group_name_H-M   'P 1'
#
loop_
_entity.id
_entity.type
_entity.pdbx_description
1 polymer ?
#
loop_
_entity_poly.entity_id
_entity_poly.type
_entity_poly.pdbx_seq_one_letter_code
_entity_poly.pdbx_strand_id
1 'polypeptide(L)'
;MPLIPVTFLFSLLCCGLLLRLGRPSARRWVFQLLLLLCAWQSLLVGLRYGYDLTQFNRLQPIGAVMIPVLVWLTFRMSTQGRLRLADVWHLTPLCLTLLASRYAPVWLDALIIVADAGYGVALWYALRGGENSLKQVALAESWLCCRLWRGLAILLFTVAIAELIITLDFAWFGGRHAGLLVTVDTFLLTLGVYLVLSRTRPAEQPVEETPEPVKAGVVNDDLIHHWFVQVQQRLLKDDLYLQPELNLALLARKSGLPARRVSQAINQYAGMNVSQYVNQLRIREAARRLLVGDRPITEIMHESGFTTKSNFNREFLRVYGANPSEWRRQQTLS
;
A
#
# COMPACT_ATOMS: atom_id res chain seq x y z
N MET A 1 11.89 38.53 -2.49
CA MET A 1 12.05 37.55 -3.58
C MET A 1 10.86 36.62 -3.51
N PRO A 2 10.14 36.30 -4.61
CA PRO A 2 9.03 35.37 -4.54
C PRO A 2 9.59 34.01 -4.12
N LEU A 3 9.26 33.60 -2.90
CA LEU A 3 9.67 32.31 -2.35
C LEU A 3 8.91 31.23 -3.12
N ILE A 4 9.61 30.25 -3.69
CA ILE A 4 8.98 29.15 -4.41
C ILE A 4 8.12 28.35 -3.41
N PRO A 5 6.79 28.25 -3.62
CA PRO A 5 5.92 27.50 -2.72
C PRO A 5 6.30 26.02 -2.64
N VAL A 6 6.26 25.43 -1.44
CA VAL A 6 6.53 23.99 -1.21
C VAL A 6 5.58 23.11 -2.03
N THR A 7 4.38 23.60 -2.35
CA THR A 7 3.40 22.95 -3.22
C THR A 7 3.90 22.74 -4.65
N PHE A 8 4.78 23.59 -5.16
CA PHE A 8 5.41 23.36 -6.47
C PHE A 8 6.42 22.21 -6.42
N LEU A 9 7.15 22.07 -5.31
CA LEU A 9 8.05 20.94 -5.11
C LEU A 9 7.28 19.61 -5.03
N PHE A 10 6.15 19.59 -4.32
CA PHE A 10 5.29 18.41 -4.28
C PHE A 10 4.70 18.08 -5.66
N SER A 11 4.29 19.09 -6.43
CA SER A 11 3.83 18.91 -7.81
C SER A 11 4.92 18.28 -8.70
N LEU A 12 6.16 18.78 -8.61
CA LEU A 12 7.31 18.22 -9.32
C LEU A 12 7.63 16.78 -8.88
N LEU A 13 7.50 16.46 -7.59
CA LEU A 13 7.65 15.09 -7.08
C LEU A 13 6.63 14.15 -7.74
N CYS A 14 5.34 14.53 -7.77
CA CYS A 14 4.30 13.75 -8.44
C CYS A 14 4.57 13.57 -9.93
N CYS A 15 4.99 14.62 -10.64
CA CYS A 15 5.42 14.54 -12.04
C CYS A 15 6.63 13.61 -12.25
N GLY A 16 7.64 13.68 -11.38
CA GLY A 16 8.81 12.80 -11.43
C GLY A 16 8.45 11.32 -11.23
N LEU A 17 7.53 11.03 -10.31
CA LEU A 17 6.98 9.69 -10.12
C LEU A 17 6.20 9.21 -11.34
N LEU A 18 5.40 10.09 -11.95
CA LEU A 18 4.63 9.80 -13.16
C LEU A 18 5.55 9.43 -14.34
N LEU A 19 6.63 10.20 -14.55
CA LEU A 19 7.64 9.94 -15.58
C LEU A 19 8.36 8.60 -15.36
N ARG A 20 8.70 8.27 -14.11
CA ARG A 20 9.32 6.98 -13.76
C ARG A 20 8.42 5.77 -14.05
N LEU A 21 7.10 5.93 -13.99
CA LEU A 21 6.15 4.84 -14.28
C LEU A 21 6.01 4.54 -15.79
N GLY A 22 6.43 5.47 -16.65
CA GLY A 22 6.38 5.33 -18.10
C GLY A 22 4.96 5.38 -18.68
N ARG A 23 4.75 4.74 -19.83
CA ARG A 23 3.47 4.80 -20.58
C ARG A 23 2.29 4.22 -19.78
N PRO A 24 1.06 4.72 -20.01
CA PRO A 24 -0.13 4.18 -19.39
C PRO A 24 -0.28 2.69 -19.65
N SER A 25 -0.45 1.91 -18.58
CA SER A 25 -0.77 0.49 -18.70
C SER A 25 -2.14 0.20 -18.08
N ALA A 26 -2.83 -0.81 -18.61
CA ALA A 26 -4.17 -1.19 -18.15
C ALA A 26 -4.24 -1.48 -16.64
N ARG A 27 -3.12 -1.81 -15.99
CA ARG A 27 -3.05 -2.05 -14.53
C ARG A 27 -2.68 -0.81 -13.70
N ARG A 28 -2.10 0.24 -14.28
CA ARG A 28 -1.53 1.40 -13.55
C ARG A 28 -2.17 2.73 -13.90
N TRP A 29 -3.08 2.79 -14.88
CA TRP A 29 -3.67 4.04 -15.36
C TRP A 29 -4.39 4.84 -14.26
N VAL A 30 -5.11 4.18 -13.34
CA VAL A 30 -5.81 4.85 -12.22
C VAL A 30 -4.80 5.54 -11.29
N PHE A 31 -3.68 4.87 -11.00
CA PHE A 31 -2.61 5.43 -10.17
C PHE A 31 -1.90 6.60 -10.86
N GLN A 32 -1.68 6.50 -12.17
CA GLN A 32 -1.11 7.60 -12.97
C GLN A 32 -2.04 8.81 -13.00
N LEU A 33 -3.36 8.59 -13.10
CA LEU A 33 -4.37 9.65 -13.01
C LEU A 33 -4.37 10.30 -11.63
N LEU A 34 -4.25 9.52 -10.55
CA LEU A 34 -4.09 10.04 -9.18
C LEU A 34 -2.86 10.95 -9.07
N LEU A 35 -1.69 10.51 -9.55
CA LEU A 35 -0.47 11.32 -9.52
C LEU A 35 -0.59 12.61 -10.33
N LEU A 36 -1.22 12.54 -11.51
CA LEU A 36 -1.49 13.72 -12.33
C LEU A 36 -2.40 14.71 -11.62
N LEU A 37 -3.46 14.21 -10.98
CA LEU A 37 -4.40 15.04 -10.22
C LEU A 37 -3.74 15.69 -9.01
N CYS A 38 -2.92 14.95 -8.24
CA CYS A 38 -2.16 15.51 -7.13
C CYS A 38 -1.19 16.60 -7.59
N ALA A 39 -0.49 16.38 -8.72
CA ALA A 39 0.41 17.38 -9.29
C ALA A 39 -0.33 18.66 -9.69
N TRP A 40 -1.48 18.51 -10.37
CA TRP A 40 -2.33 19.62 -10.79
C TRP A 40 -2.94 20.37 -9.60
N GLN A 41 -3.48 19.66 -8.61
CA GLN A 41 -4.05 20.27 -7.41
C GLN A 41 -3.00 21.06 -6.63
N SER A 42 -1.82 20.47 -6.41
CA SER A 42 -0.72 21.13 -5.70
C SER A 42 -0.23 22.38 -6.44
N LEU A 43 -0.19 22.33 -7.78
CA LEU A 43 0.12 23.52 -8.58
C LEU A 43 -0.91 24.63 -8.36
N LEU A 44 -2.22 24.33 -8.42
CA LEU A 44 -3.27 25.33 -8.20
C LEU A 44 -3.23 25.95 -6.80
N VAL A 45 -2.96 25.14 -5.77
CA VAL A 45 -2.81 25.62 -4.39
C VAL A 45 -1.61 26.56 -4.28
N GLY A 46 -0.48 26.22 -4.91
CA GLY A 46 0.70 27.10 -4.95
C GLY A 46 0.48 28.41 -5.70
N LEU A 47 -0.26 28.39 -6.81
CA LEU A 47 -0.62 29.61 -7.54
C LEU A 47 -1.52 30.52 -6.70
N ARG A 48 -2.48 29.96 -5.97
CA ARG A 48 -3.39 30.72 -5.09
C ARG A 48 -2.65 31.35 -3.92
N TYR A 49 -1.88 30.58 -3.16
CA TYR A 49 -1.30 31.06 -1.89
C TYR A 49 0.11 31.65 -2.02
N GLY A 50 0.83 31.35 -3.11
CA GLY A 50 2.16 31.88 -3.36
C GLY A 50 2.19 33.13 -4.25
N TYR A 51 1.18 33.29 -5.12
CA TYR A 51 1.14 34.34 -6.15
C TYR A 51 -0.21 35.06 -6.21
N ASP A 52 -1.11 34.80 -5.25
CA ASP A 52 -2.47 35.39 -5.17
C ASP A 52 -3.33 35.21 -6.45
N LEU A 53 -3.04 34.18 -7.24
CA LEU A 53 -3.79 33.88 -8.47
C LEU A 53 -5.08 33.12 -8.14
N THR A 54 -6.19 33.87 -8.03
CA THR A 54 -7.50 33.34 -7.62
C THR A 54 -8.39 32.86 -8.78
N GLN A 55 -7.96 33.04 -10.04
CA GLN A 55 -8.73 32.69 -11.24
C GLN A 55 -9.15 31.21 -11.28
N PHE A 56 -8.35 30.33 -10.66
CA PHE A 56 -8.58 28.88 -10.66
C PHE A 56 -9.30 28.36 -9.41
N ASN A 57 -9.72 29.24 -8.48
CA ASN A 57 -10.32 28.81 -7.21
C ASN A 57 -11.59 27.95 -7.39
N ARG A 58 -12.34 28.17 -8.47
CA ARG A 58 -13.54 27.36 -8.78
C ARG A 58 -13.22 25.89 -9.10
N LEU A 59 -11.99 25.61 -9.52
CA LEU A 59 -11.55 24.26 -9.92
C LEU A 59 -10.96 23.47 -8.75
N GLN A 60 -10.44 24.13 -7.71
CA GLN A 60 -9.77 23.48 -6.57
C GLN A 60 -10.64 22.46 -5.83
N PRO A 61 -11.95 22.71 -5.54
CA PRO A 61 -12.78 21.74 -4.85
C PRO A 61 -12.98 20.43 -5.64
N ILE A 62 -12.97 20.52 -6.98
CA ILE A 62 -13.12 19.37 -7.88
C ILE A 62 -11.91 18.46 -7.75
N GLY A 63 -10.70 19.03 -7.73
CA GLY A 63 -9.48 18.27 -7.52
C GLY A 63 -9.39 17.67 -6.13
N ALA A 64 -9.71 18.47 -5.11
CA ALA A 64 -9.65 18.06 -3.71
C ALA A 64 -10.51 16.81 -3.45
N VAL A 65 -11.78 16.83 -3.87
CA VAL A 65 -12.69 15.68 -3.65
C VAL A 65 -12.32 14.44 -4.48
N MET A 66 -11.68 14.64 -5.64
CA MET A 66 -11.33 13.54 -6.54
C MET A 66 -10.09 12.77 -6.10
N ILE A 67 -9.20 13.38 -5.32
CA ILE A 67 -8.01 12.71 -4.77
C ILE A 67 -8.39 11.49 -3.90
N PRO A 68 -9.21 11.61 -2.83
CA PRO A 68 -9.57 10.46 -2.00
C PRO A 68 -10.37 9.40 -2.78
N VAL A 69 -11.20 9.82 -3.74
CA VAL A 69 -11.90 8.91 -4.67
C VAL A 69 -10.91 8.09 -5.49
N LEU A 70 -9.93 8.73 -6.12
CA LEU A 70 -8.91 8.05 -6.93
C LEU A 70 -7.97 7.20 -6.09
N VAL A 71 -7.67 7.59 -4.85
CA VAL A 71 -6.94 6.77 -3.87
C VAL A 71 -7.67 5.44 -3.66
N TRP A 72 -8.98 5.49 -3.41
CA TRP A 72 -9.78 4.28 -3.21
C TRP A 72 -9.92 3.44 -4.48
N LEU A 73 -10.16 4.06 -5.63
CA LEU A 73 -10.23 3.34 -6.91
C LEU A 73 -8.89 2.68 -7.26
N THR A 74 -7.77 3.34 -6.95
CA THR A 74 -6.45 2.75 -7.11
C THR A 74 -6.29 1.55 -6.18
N PHE A 75 -6.70 1.66 -4.90
CA PHE A 75 -6.68 0.54 -3.96
C PHE A 75 -7.50 -0.66 -4.47
N ARG A 76 -8.71 -0.40 -4.96
CA ARG A 76 -9.58 -1.43 -5.54
C ARG A 76 -8.97 -2.06 -6.80
N MET A 77 -8.42 -1.25 -7.69
CA MET A 77 -7.75 -1.74 -8.91
C MET A 77 -6.53 -2.60 -8.57
N SER A 78 -5.71 -2.19 -7.59
CA SER A 78 -4.52 -2.93 -7.15
C SER A 78 -4.86 -4.23 -6.40
N THR A 79 -6.00 -4.30 -5.72
CA THR A 79 -6.40 -5.48 -4.92
C THR A 79 -7.37 -6.43 -5.63
N GLN A 80 -8.14 -5.94 -6.61
CA GLN A 80 -9.17 -6.70 -7.31
C GLN A 80 -8.88 -6.88 -8.80
N GLY A 81 -7.86 -6.19 -9.34
CA GLY A 81 -7.40 -6.30 -10.73
C GLY A 81 -8.32 -5.65 -11.76
N ARG A 82 -9.53 -5.21 -11.35
CA ARG A 82 -10.52 -4.54 -12.20
C ARG A 82 -11.48 -3.69 -11.37
N LEU A 83 -12.04 -2.66 -11.99
CA LEU A 83 -13.16 -1.89 -11.48
C LEU A 83 -14.50 -2.54 -11.88
N ARG A 84 -15.54 -2.35 -11.08
CA ARG A 84 -16.91 -2.84 -11.30
C ARG A 84 -17.84 -1.66 -11.62
N LEU A 85 -18.97 -1.93 -12.26
CA LEU A 85 -20.00 -0.91 -12.50
C LEU A 85 -20.50 -0.26 -11.19
N ALA A 86 -20.56 -1.01 -10.09
CA ALA A 86 -20.90 -0.47 -8.78
C ALA A 86 -19.91 0.59 -8.28
N ASP A 87 -18.67 0.63 -8.79
CA ASP A 87 -17.68 1.62 -8.38
C ASP A 87 -18.00 3.02 -8.96
N VAL A 88 -18.97 3.14 -9.88
CA VAL A 88 -19.49 4.44 -10.36
C VAL A 88 -20.10 5.27 -9.23
N TRP A 89 -20.62 4.64 -8.16
CA TRP A 89 -21.12 5.34 -6.98
C TRP A 89 -20.05 6.18 -6.27
N HIS A 90 -18.77 5.92 -6.50
CA HIS A 90 -17.68 6.75 -5.99
C HIS A 90 -17.55 8.10 -6.70
N LEU A 91 -18.32 8.36 -7.77
CA LEU A 91 -18.48 9.69 -8.38
C LEU A 91 -19.47 10.58 -7.61
N THR A 92 -20.22 10.04 -6.65
CA THR A 92 -21.19 10.84 -5.86
C THR A 92 -20.57 12.05 -5.17
N PRO A 93 -19.38 11.99 -4.54
CA PRO A 93 -18.77 13.18 -3.94
C PRO A 93 -18.49 14.26 -4.98
N LEU A 94 -17.99 13.88 -6.16
CA LEU A 94 -17.77 14.81 -7.27
C LEU A 94 -19.07 15.48 -7.73
N CYS A 95 -20.14 14.71 -7.94
CA CYS A 95 -21.43 15.26 -8.35
C CYS A 95 -21.98 16.25 -7.30
N LEU A 96 -21.85 15.91 -6.02
CA LEU A 96 -22.26 16.81 -4.93
C LEU A 96 -21.37 18.06 -4.86
N THR A 97 -20.06 17.96 -5.08
CA THR A 97 -19.16 19.12 -5.15
C THR A 97 -19.55 20.06 -6.29
N LEU A 98 -19.86 19.52 -7.47
CA LEU A 98 -20.27 20.33 -8.63
C LEU A 98 -21.60 21.04 -8.35
N LEU A 99 -22.56 20.36 -7.71
CA LEU A 99 -23.84 20.95 -7.31
C LEU A 99 -23.65 22.03 -6.24
N ALA A 100 -22.89 21.73 -5.18
CA ALA A 100 -22.57 22.67 -4.11
C ALA A 100 -21.82 23.89 -4.63
N SER A 101 -20.89 23.72 -5.57
CA SER A 101 -20.15 24.81 -6.20
C SER A 101 -21.08 25.81 -6.90
N ARG A 102 -22.20 25.34 -7.44
CA ARG A 102 -23.18 26.19 -8.13
C ARG A 102 -24.21 26.83 -7.20
N TYR A 103 -24.71 26.08 -6.22
CA TYR A 103 -25.92 26.44 -5.47
C TYR A 103 -25.70 26.63 -3.97
N ALA A 104 -24.70 26.00 -3.38
CA ALA A 104 -24.50 26.00 -1.93
C ALA A 104 -23.00 25.95 -1.56
N PRO A 105 -22.22 26.99 -1.94
CA PRO A 105 -20.76 26.97 -1.82
C PRO A 105 -20.27 26.86 -0.36
N VAL A 106 -21.11 27.23 0.61
CA VAL A 106 -20.80 27.12 2.06
C VAL A 106 -20.55 25.67 2.51
N TRP A 107 -21.02 24.67 1.75
CA TRP A 107 -20.84 23.25 2.09
C TRP A 107 -19.62 22.60 1.44
N LEU A 108 -18.86 23.33 0.61
CA LEU A 108 -17.74 22.76 -0.14
C LEU A 108 -16.66 22.19 0.78
N ASP A 109 -16.24 22.96 1.78
CA ASP A 109 -15.16 22.56 2.69
C ASP A 109 -15.59 21.33 3.51
N ALA A 110 -16.82 21.34 4.03
CA ALA A 110 -17.39 20.20 4.76
C ALA A 110 -17.43 18.93 3.90
N LEU A 111 -17.78 19.05 2.61
CA LEU A 111 -17.87 17.93 1.70
C LEU A 111 -16.49 17.33 1.36
N ILE A 112 -15.48 18.18 1.19
CA ILE A 112 -14.09 17.74 1.00
C ILE A 112 -13.60 16.99 2.24
N ILE A 113 -13.75 17.59 3.44
CA ILE A 113 -13.34 16.98 4.72
C ILE A 113 -14.01 15.61 4.91
N VAL A 114 -15.33 15.51 4.65
CA VAL A 114 -16.08 14.25 4.77
C VAL A 114 -15.59 13.22 3.75
N ALA A 115 -15.26 13.63 2.53
CA ALA A 115 -14.72 12.72 1.52
C ALA A 115 -13.36 12.16 1.95
N ASP A 116 -12.41 13.01 2.35
CA ASP A 116 -11.07 12.58 2.78
C ASP A 116 -11.14 11.67 4.01
N ALA A 117 -11.89 12.06 5.04
CA ALA A 117 -12.07 11.25 6.24
C ALA A 117 -12.81 9.93 5.93
N GLY A 118 -13.87 9.97 5.12
CA GLY A 118 -14.67 8.80 4.75
C GLY A 118 -13.86 7.75 4.00
N TYR A 119 -13.08 8.17 3.00
CA TYR A 119 -12.20 7.27 2.26
C TYR A 119 -10.98 6.82 3.10
N GLY A 120 -10.47 7.68 3.99
CA GLY A 120 -9.47 7.31 5.00
C GLY A 120 -9.95 6.16 5.90
N VAL A 121 -11.17 6.27 6.44
CA VAL A 121 -11.82 5.22 7.24
C VAL A 121 -12.07 3.96 6.43
N ALA A 122 -12.59 4.09 5.20
CA ALA A 122 -12.85 2.95 4.33
C ALA A 122 -11.56 2.18 4.02
N LEU A 123 -10.47 2.89 3.70
CA LEU A 123 -9.17 2.31 3.41
C LEU A 123 -8.57 1.64 4.65
N TRP A 124 -8.66 2.28 5.82
CA TRP A 124 -8.21 1.70 7.09
C TRP A 124 -9.00 0.43 7.44
N TYR A 125 -10.32 0.45 7.30
CA TYR A 125 -11.19 -0.69 7.54
C TYR A 125 -10.84 -1.87 6.61
N ALA A 126 -10.65 -1.60 5.32
CA ALA A 126 -10.26 -2.61 4.34
C ALA A 126 -8.90 -3.27 4.63
N LEU A 127 -8.03 -2.60 5.39
CA LEU A 127 -6.69 -3.07 5.76
C LEU A 127 -6.60 -3.65 7.18
N ARG A 128 -7.72 -3.76 7.90
CA ARG A 128 -7.77 -4.35 9.26
C ARG A 128 -7.27 -5.80 9.29
N GLY A 129 -7.50 -6.56 8.23
CA GLY A 129 -7.00 -7.93 8.08
C GLY A 129 -5.52 -8.05 7.72
N GLY A 130 -4.78 -6.93 7.70
CA GLY A 130 -3.35 -6.90 7.35
C GLY A 130 -3.08 -7.38 5.93
N GLU A 131 -1.92 -8.03 5.73
CA GLU A 131 -1.46 -8.55 4.43
C GLU A 131 -2.46 -9.50 3.76
N ASN A 132 -3.22 -10.26 4.56
CA ASN A 132 -4.21 -11.23 4.07
C ASN A 132 -5.43 -10.58 3.38
N SER A 133 -5.62 -9.27 3.57
CA SER A 133 -6.67 -8.50 2.89
C SER A 133 -6.34 -8.32 1.40
N LEU A 134 -5.05 -8.38 1.03
CA LEU A 134 -4.55 -8.12 -0.31
C LEU A 134 -4.48 -9.39 -1.16
N LYS A 135 -5.61 -10.07 -1.33
CA LYS A 135 -5.68 -11.44 -1.86
C LYS A 135 -5.07 -11.63 -3.25
N GLN A 136 -5.05 -10.60 -4.09
CA GLN A 136 -4.51 -10.68 -5.46
C GLN A 136 -3.08 -10.14 -5.60
N VAL A 137 -2.53 -9.49 -4.57
CA VAL A 137 -1.15 -9.02 -4.58
C VAL A 137 -0.24 -10.23 -4.38
N ALA A 138 0.86 -10.29 -5.14
CA ALA A 138 1.86 -11.33 -4.99
C ALA A 138 2.30 -11.41 -3.52
N LEU A 139 2.39 -12.62 -2.97
CA LEU A 139 2.74 -12.81 -1.56
C LEU A 139 4.08 -12.15 -1.21
N ALA A 140 5.03 -12.12 -2.15
CA ALA A 140 6.29 -11.40 -1.99
C ALA A 140 6.10 -9.90 -1.65
N GLU A 141 5.07 -9.25 -2.20
CA GLU A 141 4.90 -7.79 -2.16
C GLU A 141 3.76 -7.34 -1.23
N SER A 142 3.01 -8.28 -0.64
CA SER A 142 1.84 -8.01 0.21
C SER A 142 2.13 -7.05 1.37
N TRP A 143 3.27 -7.22 2.04
CA TRP A 143 3.67 -6.36 3.15
C TRP A 143 3.86 -4.90 2.72
N LEU A 144 4.60 -4.69 1.63
CA LEU A 144 4.91 -3.34 1.13
C LEU A 144 3.61 -2.66 0.73
N CYS A 145 2.76 -3.34 -0.04
CA CYS A 145 1.46 -2.82 -0.43
C CYS A 145 0.61 -2.49 0.80
N CYS A 146 0.53 -3.36 1.80
CA CYS A 146 -0.26 -3.11 3.01
C CYS A 146 0.22 -1.86 3.75
N ARG A 147 1.53 -1.67 3.86
CA ARG A 147 2.12 -0.47 4.45
C ARG A 147 1.81 0.78 3.64
N LEU A 148 2.01 0.75 2.32
CA LEU A 148 1.75 1.90 1.45
C LEU A 148 0.29 2.35 1.58
N TRP A 149 -0.65 1.41 1.59
CA TRP A 149 -2.07 1.72 1.75
C TRP A 149 -2.44 2.24 3.15
N ARG A 150 -1.83 1.71 4.22
CA ARG A 150 -2.01 2.26 5.57
C ARG A 150 -1.42 3.67 5.69
N GLY A 151 -0.24 3.88 5.12
CA GLY A 151 0.39 5.19 5.03
C GLY A 151 -0.51 6.19 4.30
N LEU A 152 -1.09 5.78 3.17
CA LEU A 152 -2.01 6.63 2.42
C LEU A 152 -3.32 6.92 3.16
N ALA A 153 -3.85 5.96 3.95
CA ALA A 153 -4.99 6.21 4.82
C ALA A 153 -4.65 7.28 5.89
N ILE A 154 -3.47 7.21 6.49
CA ILE A 154 -2.99 8.23 7.45
C ILE A 154 -2.86 9.59 6.77
N LEU A 155 -2.30 9.64 5.56
CA LEU A 155 -2.19 10.88 4.80
C LEU A 155 -3.56 11.52 4.50
N LEU A 156 -4.58 10.73 4.15
CA LEU A 156 -5.94 11.24 3.97
C LEU A 156 -6.52 11.85 5.27
N PHE A 157 -6.27 11.24 6.42
CA PHE A 157 -6.66 11.83 7.71
C PHE A 157 -5.91 13.14 7.99
N THR A 158 -4.61 13.20 7.67
CA THR A 158 -3.83 14.43 7.82
C THR A 158 -4.41 15.56 6.95
N VAL A 159 -4.73 15.27 5.68
CA VAL A 159 -5.37 16.23 4.77
C VAL A 159 -6.74 16.68 5.32
N ALA A 160 -7.59 15.75 5.77
CA ALA A 160 -8.90 16.09 6.34
C ALA A 160 -8.78 17.01 7.57
N ILE A 161 -7.79 16.78 8.43
CA ILE A 161 -7.51 17.62 9.60
C ILE A 161 -7.00 19.00 9.18
N ALA A 162 -6.11 19.07 8.18
CA ALA A 162 -5.60 20.33 7.67
C ALA A 162 -6.71 21.19 7.05
N GLU A 163 -7.60 20.59 6.25
CA GLU A 163 -8.77 21.26 5.67
C GLU A 163 -9.70 21.81 6.76
N LEU A 164 -9.93 21.04 7.83
CA LEU A 164 -10.68 21.52 8.99
C LEU A 164 -10.00 22.72 9.67
N ILE A 165 -8.69 22.68 9.89
CA ILE A 165 -7.94 23.78 10.51
C ILE A 165 -7.98 25.03 9.63
N ILE A 166 -7.81 24.89 8.30
CA ILE A 166 -7.88 26.01 7.35
C ILE A 166 -9.29 26.62 7.36
N THR A 167 -10.33 25.79 7.35
CA THR A 167 -11.73 26.25 7.42
C THR A 167 -11.99 27.06 8.70
N LEU A 168 -11.48 26.58 9.84
CA LEU A 168 -11.57 27.30 11.12
C LEU A 168 -10.77 28.60 11.12
N ASP A 169 -9.62 28.66 10.44
CA ASP A 169 -8.84 29.89 10.28
C ASP A 169 -9.60 30.94 9.47
N PHE A 170 -10.31 30.54 8.41
CA PHE A 170 -11.21 31.45 7.69
C PHE A 170 -12.38 31.93 8.55
N ALA A 171 -12.95 31.06 9.39
CA ALA A 171 -14.09 31.40 10.24
C ALA A 171 -13.72 32.36 11.40
N TRP A 172 -12.58 32.16 12.06
CA TRP A 172 -12.20 32.92 13.27
C TRP A 172 -11.18 34.03 13.03
N PHE A 173 -10.28 33.85 12.06
CA PHE A 173 -9.17 34.76 11.81
C PHE A 173 -9.18 35.38 10.40
N GLY A 174 -10.25 35.15 9.64
CA GLY A 174 -10.39 35.69 8.28
C GLY A 174 -9.39 35.12 7.27
N GLY A 175 -8.79 33.96 7.55
CA GLY A 175 -7.83 33.31 6.64
C GLY A 175 -6.42 33.88 6.74
N ARG A 176 -6.12 34.66 7.79
CA ARG A 176 -4.83 35.32 7.99
C ARG A 176 -3.65 34.33 7.99
N HIS A 177 -3.87 33.09 8.44
CA HIS A 177 -2.81 32.09 8.55
C HIS A 177 -2.89 31.02 7.45
N ALA A 178 -3.88 31.08 6.56
CA ALA A 178 -4.15 30.04 5.56
C ALA A 178 -2.93 29.69 4.69
N GLY A 179 -2.14 30.68 4.24
CA GLY A 179 -0.93 30.42 3.44
C GLY A 179 0.16 29.64 4.21
N LEU A 180 0.33 29.95 5.50
CA LEU A 180 1.26 29.22 6.38
C LEU A 180 0.75 27.79 6.64
N LEU A 181 -0.54 27.65 6.95
CA LEU A 181 -1.18 26.36 7.21
C LEU A 181 -1.04 25.42 6.00
N VAL A 182 -1.29 25.93 4.80
CA VAL A 182 -1.11 25.18 3.54
C VAL A 182 0.34 24.75 3.33
N THR A 183 1.30 25.63 3.66
CA THR A 183 2.74 25.31 3.54
C THR A 183 3.14 24.19 4.51
N VAL A 184 2.69 24.28 5.76
CA VAL A 184 2.93 23.26 6.80
C VAL A 184 2.29 21.94 6.39
N ASP A 185 1.03 21.95 5.97
CA ASP A 185 0.32 20.75 5.51
C ASP A 185 1.04 20.08 4.34
N THR A 186 1.39 20.84 3.31
CA THR A 186 2.12 20.31 2.15
C THR A 186 3.47 19.71 2.54
N PHE A 187 4.17 20.34 3.48
CA PHE A 187 5.43 19.80 4.01
C PHE A 187 5.21 18.46 4.74
N LEU A 188 4.20 18.39 5.62
CA LEU A 188 3.84 17.15 6.33
C LEU A 188 3.40 16.04 5.37
N LEU A 189 2.62 16.37 4.35
CA LEU A 189 2.22 15.45 3.28
C LEU A 189 3.44 14.91 2.53
N THR A 190 4.35 15.80 2.12
CA THR A 190 5.59 15.42 1.40
C THR A 190 6.48 14.53 2.27
N LEU A 191 6.66 14.89 3.54
CA LEU A 191 7.41 14.11 4.52
C LEU A 191 6.75 12.74 4.76
N GLY A 192 5.43 12.70 4.90
CA GLY A 192 4.68 11.47 5.08
C GLY A 192 4.81 10.53 3.87
N VAL A 193 4.70 11.06 2.64
CA VAL A 193 4.98 10.29 1.41
C VAL A 193 6.40 9.75 1.42
N TYR A 194 7.40 10.59 1.74
CA TYR A 194 8.79 10.16 1.85
C TYR A 194 8.97 9.04 2.89
N LEU A 195 8.40 9.16 4.08
CA LEU A 195 8.50 8.15 5.15
C LEU A 195 7.82 6.82 4.77
N VAL A 196 6.69 6.90 4.09
CA VAL A 196 5.94 5.72 3.61
C VAL A 196 6.73 4.98 2.52
N LEU A 197 7.44 5.71 1.66
CA LEU A 197 8.28 5.14 0.60
C LEU A 197 9.66 4.68 1.08
N SER A 198 10.27 5.38 2.05
CA SER A 198 11.67 5.20 2.45
C SER A 198 11.91 4.08 3.47
N ARG A 199 10.90 3.71 4.28
CA ARG A 199 11.12 2.67 5.30
C ARG A 199 11.39 1.32 4.64
N THR A 200 12.28 0.54 5.24
CA THR A 200 12.36 -0.92 5.04
C THR A 200 11.44 -1.60 6.06
N ARG A 201 11.08 -2.87 5.83
CA ARG A 201 10.34 -3.65 6.85
C ARG A 201 11.20 -3.72 8.11
N PRO A 202 10.65 -3.38 9.30
CA PRO A 202 11.36 -3.65 10.55
C PRO A 202 11.77 -5.12 10.53
N ALA A 203 13.03 -5.42 10.85
CA ALA A 203 13.41 -6.78 11.12
C ALA A 203 12.54 -7.25 12.29
N GLU A 204 11.52 -8.08 11.99
CA GLU A 204 10.84 -8.82 13.04
C GLU A 204 11.92 -9.67 13.70
N GLN A 205 12.01 -9.59 15.03
CA GLN A 205 12.85 -10.47 15.82
C GLN A 205 12.59 -11.91 15.36
N PRO A 206 13.63 -12.78 15.33
CA PRO A 206 13.44 -14.19 15.05
C PRO A 206 12.25 -14.64 15.89
N VAL A 207 11.29 -15.31 15.26
CA VAL A 207 10.13 -15.86 15.94
C VAL A 207 10.69 -16.72 17.07
N GLU A 208 10.67 -16.17 18.28
CA GLU A 208 10.89 -16.92 19.50
C GLU A 208 9.88 -18.06 19.43
N GLU A 209 10.35 -19.31 19.56
CA GLU A 209 9.48 -20.48 19.59
C GLU A 209 8.35 -20.20 20.56
N THR A 210 7.18 -19.87 20.00
CA THR A 210 6.02 -19.50 20.78
C THR A 210 5.29 -20.79 21.12
N PRO A 211 4.75 -20.87 22.34
CA PRO A 211 4.47 -22.12 23.04
C PRO A 211 3.48 -22.98 22.27
N GLU A 212 3.50 -24.28 22.60
CA GLU A 212 2.58 -25.31 22.09
C GLU A 212 1.19 -24.76 21.81
N PRO A 213 0.57 -25.16 20.67
CA PRO A 213 -0.68 -24.61 20.20
C PRO A 213 -1.71 -24.58 21.34
N VAL A 214 -2.21 -23.38 21.64
CA VAL A 214 -3.33 -23.18 22.55
C VAL A 214 -4.47 -24.05 22.06
N LYS A 215 -4.81 -25.09 22.85
CA LYS A 215 -5.92 -26.02 22.62
C LYS A 215 -7.26 -25.27 22.59
N ALA A 216 -7.56 -24.63 21.46
CA ALA A 216 -8.86 -24.06 21.17
C ALA A 216 -9.74 -25.14 20.54
N GLY A 217 -10.45 -25.90 21.39
CA GLY A 217 -11.55 -26.78 20.99
C GLY A 217 -11.16 -27.97 20.11
N VAL A 218 -11.07 -29.15 20.73
CA VAL A 218 -10.65 -30.45 20.15
C VAL A 218 -11.42 -30.89 18.89
N VAL A 219 -12.54 -30.23 18.53
CA VAL A 219 -13.36 -30.59 17.35
C VAL A 219 -12.95 -29.82 16.08
N ASN A 220 -12.25 -28.68 16.18
CA ASN A 220 -11.91 -27.85 15.01
C ASN A 220 -10.44 -27.99 14.57
N ASP A 221 -9.57 -28.55 15.40
CA ASP A 221 -8.13 -28.64 15.11
C ASP A 221 -7.86 -29.60 13.95
N ASP A 222 -8.41 -30.83 13.98
CA ASP A 222 -8.22 -31.83 12.91
C ASP A 222 -8.61 -31.32 11.51
N LEU A 223 -9.69 -30.55 11.42
CA LEU A 223 -10.15 -29.98 10.16
C LEU A 223 -9.22 -28.87 9.66
N ILE A 224 -8.70 -28.03 10.55
CA ILE A 224 -7.75 -26.97 10.20
C ILE A 224 -6.39 -27.58 9.86
N HIS A 225 -5.99 -28.66 10.55
CA HIS A 225 -4.81 -29.46 10.21
C HIS A 225 -4.93 -30.01 8.79
N HIS A 226 -6.08 -30.61 8.46
CA HIS A 226 -6.35 -31.12 7.12
C HIS A 226 -6.20 -30.01 6.05
N TRP A 227 -6.75 -28.81 6.31
CA TRP A 227 -6.55 -27.67 5.41
C TRP A 227 -5.09 -27.25 5.30
N PHE A 228 -4.32 -27.29 6.40
CA PHE A 228 -2.90 -26.97 6.39
C PHE A 228 -2.11 -27.93 5.51
N VAL A 229 -2.32 -29.25 5.69
CA VAL A 229 -1.68 -30.30 4.88
C VAL A 229 -2.06 -30.15 3.41
N GLN A 230 -3.33 -29.90 3.10
CA GLN A 230 -3.81 -29.67 1.73
C GLN A 230 -3.14 -28.46 1.08
N VAL A 231 -2.97 -27.35 1.81
CA VAL A 231 -2.27 -26.15 1.33
C VAL A 231 -0.80 -26.45 1.11
N GLN A 232 -0.12 -27.12 2.05
CA GLN A 232 1.29 -27.47 1.94
C GLN A 232 1.55 -28.38 0.74
N GLN A 233 0.76 -29.44 0.56
CA GLN A 233 0.86 -30.32 -0.60
C GLN A 233 0.72 -29.56 -1.92
N ARG A 234 -0.24 -28.63 -1.99
CA ARG A 234 -0.44 -27.83 -3.20
C ARG A 234 0.68 -26.81 -3.46
N LEU A 235 1.31 -26.28 -2.40
CA LEU A 235 2.49 -25.41 -2.54
C LEU A 235 3.69 -26.17 -3.09
N LEU A 236 3.95 -27.37 -2.57
CA LEU A 236 5.08 -28.21 -2.98
C LEU A 236 4.86 -28.83 -4.38
N LYS A 237 3.61 -29.12 -4.75
CA LYS A 237 3.30 -29.65 -6.07
C LYS A 237 3.62 -28.63 -7.18
N ASP A 238 4.46 -29.06 -8.11
CA ASP A 238 4.97 -28.27 -9.24
C ASP A 238 5.76 -27.02 -8.80
N ASP A 239 6.36 -27.06 -7.61
CA ASP A 239 7.06 -25.94 -6.98
C ASP A 239 6.26 -24.62 -7.05
N LEU A 240 4.95 -24.69 -6.81
CA LEU A 240 4.05 -23.55 -6.90
C LEU A 240 4.55 -22.36 -6.07
N TYR A 241 5.17 -22.63 -4.92
CA TYR A 241 5.76 -21.61 -4.06
C TYR A 241 6.84 -20.77 -4.76
N LEU A 242 7.53 -21.28 -5.78
CA LEU A 242 8.54 -20.52 -6.56
C LEU A 242 7.94 -19.57 -7.60
N GLN A 243 6.64 -19.67 -7.91
CA GLN A 243 6.01 -18.80 -8.91
C GLN A 243 5.92 -17.34 -8.40
N PRO A 244 6.56 -16.36 -9.07
CA PRO A 244 6.57 -14.97 -8.59
C PRO A 244 5.17 -14.36 -8.45
N GLU A 245 4.23 -14.73 -9.32
CA GLU A 245 2.85 -14.20 -9.29
C GLU A 245 1.94 -14.89 -8.26
N LEU A 246 2.47 -15.84 -7.47
CA LEU A 246 1.67 -16.53 -6.46
C LEU A 246 1.09 -15.53 -5.45
N ASN A 247 -0.24 -15.48 -5.41
CA ASN A 247 -1.03 -14.69 -4.47
C ASN A 247 -2.00 -15.61 -3.69
N LEU A 248 -2.58 -15.09 -2.61
CA LEU A 248 -3.49 -15.86 -1.76
C LEU A 248 -4.72 -16.36 -2.52
N ALA A 249 -5.24 -15.59 -3.49
CA ALA A 249 -6.38 -16.00 -4.32
C ALA A 249 -6.03 -17.20 -5.22
N LEU A 250 -4.84 -17.20 -5.82
CA LEU A 250 -4.35 -18.29 -6.66
C LEU A 250 -4.10 -19.55 -5.82
N LEU A 251 -3.49 -19.39 -4.65
CA LEU A 251 -3.26 -20.50 -3.72
C LEU A 251 -4.60 -21.11 -3.27
N ALA A 252 -5.54 -20.28 -2.82
CA ALA A 252 -6.90 -20.68 -2.46
C ALA A 252 -7.58 -21.50 -3.57
N ARG A 253 -7.55 -20.99 -4.80
CA ARG A 253 -8.13 -21.66 -5.96
C ARG A 253 -7.44 -23.00 -6.25
N LYS A 254 -6.10 -23.02 -6.28
CA LYS A 254 -5.33 -24.25 -6.56
C LYS A 254 -5.48 -25.29 -5.45
N SER A 255 -5.66 -24.85 -4.20
CA SER A 255 -5.89 -25.73 -3.05
C SER A 255 -7.35 -26.16 -2.91
N GLY A 256 -8.30 -25.59 -3.66
CA GLY A 256 -9.73 -25.91 -3.50
C GLY A 256 -10.35 -25.40 -2.20
N LEU A 257 -9.72 -24.40 -1.57
CA LEU A 257 -10.14 -23.86 -0.28
C LEU A 257 -10.46 -22.36 -0.39
N PRO A 258 -11.48 -21.86 0.32
CA PRO A 258 -11.65 -20.42 0.52
C PRO A 258 -10.38 -19.77 1.09
N ALA A 259 -10.00 -18.59 0.59
CA ALA A 259 -8.80 -17.87 1.04
C ALA A 259 -8.72 -17.66 2.56
N ARG A 260 -9.88 -17.50 3.22
CA ARG A 260 -9.95 -17.38 4.68
C ARG A 260 -9.49 -18.66 5.38
N ARG A 261 -9.85 -19.85 4.86
CA ARG A 261 -9.43 -21.14 5.40
C ARG A 261 -7.94 -21.40 5.19
N VAL A 262 -7.42 -21.04 4.01
CA VAL A 262 -5.97 -21.07 3.75
C VAL A 262 -5.21 -20.21 4.75
N SER A 263 -5.65 -18.96 4.94
CA SER A 263 -5.02 -18.06 5.92
C SER A 263 -5.15 -18.58 7.35
N GLN A 264 -6.31 -19.11 7.73
CA GLN A 264 -6.53 -19.67 9.07
C GLN A 264 -5.62 -20.86 9.33
N ALA A 265 -5.53 -21.80 8.39
CA ALA A 265 -4.72 -23.00 8.51
C ALA A 265 -3.22 -22.68 8.64
N ILE A 266 -2.70 -21.79 7.78
CA ILE A 266 -1.29 -21.37 7.87
C ILE A 266 -1.02 -20.60 9.16
N ASN A 267 -1.87 -19.65 9.54
CA ASN A 267 -1.67 -18.88 10.77
C ASN A 267 -1.66 -19.78 12.01
N GLN A 268 -2.55 -20.78 12.07
CA GLN A 268 -2.68 -21.66 13.23
C GLN A 268 -1.54 -22.69 13.34
N TYR A 269 -1.14 -23.32 12.23
CA TYR A 269 -0.15 -24.40 12.25
C TYR A 269 1.29 -23.95 12.00
N ALA A 270 1.51 -22.83 11.31
CA ALA A 270 2.85 -22.29 11.06
C ALA A 270 3.20 -21.08 11.95
N GLY A 271 2.25 -20.56 12.75
CA GLY A 271 2.46 -19.39 13.61
C GLY A 271 2.81 -18.10 12.86
N MET A 272 2.60 -18.06 11.54
CA MET A 272 2.99 -16.95 10.67
C MET A 272 1.98 -16.74 9.55
N ASN A 273 2.03 -15.59 8.88
CA ASN A 273 1.11 -15.30 7.79
C ASN A 273 1.47 -16.08 6.50
N VAL A 274 0.52 -16.16 5.56
CA VAL A 274 0.69 -16.93 4.31
C VAL A 274 1.90 -16.46 3.49
N SER A 275 2.17 -15.15 3.47
CA SER A 275 3.34 -14.60 2.78
C SER A 275 4.64 -15.03 3.43
N GLN A 276 4.75 -14.94 4.76
CA GLN A 276 5.92 -15.37 5.53
C GLN A 276 6.19 -16.86 5.34
N TYR A 277 5.15 -17.70 5.36
CA TYR A 277 5.28 -19.14 5.15
C TYR A 277 5.83 -19.47 3.76
N VAL A 278 5.23 -18.90 2.70
CA VAL A 278 5.70 -19.10 1.32
C VAL A 278 7.12 -18.56 1.13
N ASN A 279 7.41 -17.36 1.65
CA ASN A 279 8.75 -16.79 1.54
C ASN A 279 9.78 -17.60 2.32
N GLN A 280 9.42 -18.24 3.45
CA GLN A 280 10.32 -19.15 4.15
C GLN A 280 10.66 -20.38 3.29
N LEU A 281 9.69 -20.96 2.58
CA LEU A 281 9.94 -22.04 1.61
C LEU A 281 10.88 -21.57 0.48
N ARG A 282 10.62 -20.39 -0.09
CA ARG A 282 11.46 -19.78 -1.14
C ARG A 282 12.89 -19.56 -0.68
N ILE A 283 13.08 -19.04 0.54
CA ILE A 283 14.40 -18.76 1.11
C ILE A 283 15.16 -20.04 1.43
N ARG A 284 14.49 -21.09 1.93
CA ARG A 284 15.11 -22.42 2.11
C ARG A 284 15.60 -22.98 0.78
N GLU A 285 14.81 -22.85 -0.28
CA GLU A 285 15.23 -23.27 -1.62
C GLU A 285 16.37 -22.41 -2.17
N ALA A 286 16.34 -21.10 -1.95
CA ALA A 286 17.43 -20.21 -2.31
C ALA A 286 18.73 -20.60 -1.59
N ALA A 287 18.68 -20.86 -0.28
CA ALA A 287 19.81 -21.32 0.50
C ALA A 287 20.38 -22.65 -0.03
N ARG A 288 19.52 -23.63 -0.35
CA ARG A 288 19.94 -24.87 -1.00
C ARG A 288 20.67 -24.62 -2.32
N ARG A 289 20.18 -23.67 -3.14
CA ARG A 289 20.81 -23.29 -4.41
C ARG A 289 22.11 -22.51 -4.23
N LEU A 290 22.25 -21.72 -3.16
CA LEU A 290 23.47 -20.97 -2.84
C LEU A 290 24.65 -21.89 -2.48
N LEU A 291 24.39 -23.11 -2.01
CA LEU A 291 25.41 -24.13 -1.72
C LEU A 291 25.91 -24.86 -2.98
N VAL A 292 25.15 -24.78 -4.08
CA VAL A 292 25.46 -25.50 -5.33
C VAL A 292 26.14 -24.55 -6.32
N GLY A 293 27.47 -24.57 -6.31
CA GLY A 293 28.32 -23.79 -7.20
C GLY A 293 28.35 -22.29 -6.88
N ASP A 294 28.94 -21.50 -7.78
CA ASP A 294 29.14 -20.06 -7.56
C ASP A 294 28.20 -19.18 -8.39
N ARG A 295 26.96 -19.65 -8.59
CA ARG A 295 25.97 -18.90 -9.37
C ARG A 295 25.69 -17.52 -8.78
N PRO A 296 25.42 -16.48 -9.59
CA PRO A 296 25.07 -15.16 -9.10
C PRO A 296 23.86 -15.17 -8.16
N ILE A 297 23.98 -14.49 -7.01
CA ILE A 297 22.90 -14.41 -6.01
C ILE A 297 21.62 -13.81 -6.60
N THR A 298 21.75 -12.88 -7.55
CA THR A 298 20.62 -12.27 -8.25
C THR A 298 19.84 -13.26 -9.11
N GLU A 299 20.52 -14.22 -9.73
CA GLU A 299 19.87 -15.28 -10.51
C GLU A 299 19.09 -16.22 -9.57
N ILE A 300 19.74 -16.66 -8.49
CA ILE A 300 19.12 -17.52 -7.47
C ILE A 300 17.91 -16.82 -6.83
N MET A 301 18.00 -15.50 -6.58
CA MET A 301 16.88 -14.70 -6.11
C MET A 301 15.66 -14.80 -7.05
N HIS A 302 15.87 -14.58 -8.35
CA HIS A 302 14.80 -14.62 -9.34
C HIS A 302 14.21 -16.01 -9.49
N GLU A 303 15.07 -17.03 -9.56
CA GLU A 303 14.65 -18.43 -9.60
C GLU A 303 13.87 -18.86 -8.34
N SER A 304 14.17 -18.24 -7.20
CA SER A 304 13.48 -18.51 -5.93
C SER A 304 12.14 -17.77 -5.80
N GLY A 305 11.67 -17.10 -6.86
CA GLY A 305 10.37 -16.45 -6.90
C GLY A 305 10.34 -15.01 -6.37
N PHE A 306 11.51 -14.37 -6.18
CA PHE A 306 11.60 -12.97 -5.76
C PHE A 306 11.83 -12.03 -6.94
N THR A 307 11.08 -10.93 -6.97
CA THR A 307 11.20 -9.87 -7.97
C THR A 307 12.20 -8.78 -7.57
N THR A 308 12.42 -8.58 -6.27
CA THR A 308 13.23 -7.47 -5.75
C THR A 308 14.29 -7.93 -4.75
N LYS A 309 15.51 -7.41 -4.91
CA LYS A 309 16.66 -7.68 -4.03
C LYS A 309 16.42 -7.30 -2.58
N SER A 310 15.73 -6.19 -2.34
CA SER A 310 15.40 -5.72 -0.99
C SER A 310 14.51 -6.72 -0.24
N ASN A 311 13.53 -7.33 -0.92
CA ASN A 311 12.68 -8.34 -0.32
C ASN A 311 13.45 -9.63 -0.03
N PHE A 312 14.19 -10.12 -1.03
CA PHE A 312 14.98 -11.33 -0.90
C PHE A 312 16.00 -11.27 0.24
N ASN A 313 16.86 -10.25 0.26
CA ASN A 313 17.89 -10.10 1.30
C ASN A 313 17.28 -10.03 2.70
N ARG A 314 16.12 -9.39 2.84
CA ARG A 314 15.43 -9.28 4.12
C ARG A 314 14.85 -10.61 4.57
N GLU A 315 14.11 -11.32 3.70
CA GLU A 315 13.55 -12.61 4.07
C GLU A 315 14.67 -13.64 4.33
N PHE A 316 15.80 -13.52 3.62
CA PHE A 316 17.00 -14.31 3.91
C PHE A 316 17.55 -14.04 5.31
N LEU A 317 17.73 -12.75 5.65
CA LEU A 317 18.15 -12.33 6.99
C LEU A 317 17.18 -12.78 8.08
N ARG A 318 15.86 -12.71 7.83
CA ARG A 318 14.83 -13.16 8.78
C ARG A 318 14.93 -14.66 9.07
N VAL A 319 15.17 -15.47 8.04
CA VAL A 319 15.16 -16.94 8.17
C VAL A 319 16.51 -17.50 8.63
N TYR A 320 17.62 -16.93 8.18
CA TYR A 320 18.98 -17.46 8.42
C TYR A 320 19.88 -16.56 9.28
N GLY A 321 19.42 -15.36 9.68
CA GLY A 321 20.20 -14.45 10.53
C GLY A 321 21.38 -13.75 9.84
N ALA A 322 21.64 -14.04 8.57
CA ALA A 322 22.70 -13.41 7.77
C ALA A 322 22.19 -13.04 6.37
N ASN A 323 22.87 -12.13 5.68
CA ASN A 323 22.53 -11.86 4.27
C ASN A 323 23.01 -13.01 3.36
N PRO A 324 22.46 -13.15 2.13
CA PRO A 324 22.76 -14.29 1.25
C PRO A 324 24.26 -14.48 0.96
N SER A 325 24.99 -13.36 0.79
CA SER A 325 26.42 -13.37 0.49
C SER A 325 27.25 -13.83 1.69
N GLU A 326 26.93 -13.32 2.87
CA GLU A 326 27.56 -13.71 4.14
C GLU A 326 27.26 -15.18 4.46
N TRP A 327 26.01 -15.59 4.33
CA TRP A 327 25.58 -16.96 4.58
C TRP A 327 26.31 -17.95 3.67
N ARG A 328 26.39 -17.68 2.35
CA ARG A 328 27.17 -18.52 1.41
C ARG A 328 28.61 -18.66 1.88
N ARG A 329 29.26 -17.54 2.22
CA ARG A 329 30.66 -17.52 2.67
C ARG A 329 30.87 -18.37 3.92
N GLN A 330 29.95 -18.28 4.90
CA GLN A 330 30.02 -19.06 6.14
C GLN A 330 29.91 -20.56 5.88
N GLN A 331 29.02 -20.97 4.98
CA GLN A 331 28.79 -22.39 4.66
C GLN A 331 29.87 -23.01 3.77
N THR A 332 30.62 -22.21 3.01
CA THR A 332 31.76 -22.69 2.21
C THR A 332 33.06 -22.79 3.04
N LEU A 333 33.12 -22.11 4.19
CA LEU A 333 34.29 -22.10 5.10
C LEU A 333 34.19 -23.14 6.25
N SER A 334 33.04 -23.80 6.39
CA SER A 334 32.73 -24.83 7.40
C SER A 334 32.81 -26.23 6.81
#